data_AF-A0A7J3ZJC9-F1
#
_entry.id   AF-A0A7J3ZJC9-F1
#
_cell.length_a   1.000
_cell.length_b   1.000
_cell.length_c   1.000
_cell.angle_alpha   90.00
_cell.angle_beta   90.00
_cell.angle_gamma   90.00
#
_symmetry.space_group_name_H-M   'P 1'
#
loop_
_entity.id
_entity.type
_entity.pdbx_description
1 polymer ?
#
loop_
_entity_poly.entity_id
_entity_poly.type
_entity_poly.pdbx_seq_one_letter_code
_entity_poly.pdbx_strand_id
1 'polypeptide(L)'
;MPTIHLSIPESLYRELKEVAEMYDIQVTDLVKIFIRSNIKLARMGVLSPSSTDSSRKIEELEKRLEEMERVLNTRLELHETLIRTISKMLHKLEERFEGFAMELEDLRESIGFEKPIVEPEIIER
;
A
#
# COMPACT_ATOMS: atom_id res chain seq x y z
N MET A 1 -38.72 31.90 4.52
CA MET A 1 -38.00 30.79 5.20
C MET A 1 -38.76 30.44 6.46
N PRO A 2 -38.98 29.15 6.78
CA PRO A 2 -39.43 28.76 8.11
C PRO A 2 -38.35 29.13 9.14
N THR A 3 -38.77 29.66 10.28
CA THR A 3 -37.87 30.01 11.39
C THR A 3 -37.93 28.91 12.43
N ILE A 4 -36.76 28.45 12.88
CA ILE A 4 -36.62 27.48 13.96
C ILE A 4 -35.89 28.19 15.11
N HIS A 5 -36.48 28.15 16.30
CA HIS A 5 -35.84 28.62 17.52
C HIS A 5 -35.16 27.44 18.21
N LEU A 6 -33.85 27.55 18.44
CA LEU A 6 -33.05 26.52 19.11
C LEU A 6 -32.63 27.03 20.48
N SER A 7 -33.06 26.32 21.53
CA SER A 7 -32.59 26.56 22.90
C SER A 7 -31.44 25.62 23.19
N ILE A 8 -30.23 26.16 23.32
CA ILE A 8 -29.01 25.39 23.61
C ILE A 8 -28.30 25.95 24.83
N PRO A 9 -27.54 25.11 25.58
CA PRO A 9 -26.70 25.59 26.67
C PRO A 9 -25.69 26.63 26.21
N GLU A 10 -25.36 27.57 27.08
CA GLU A 10 -24.41 28.64 26.74
C GLU A 10 -23.00 28.11 26.42
N SER A 11 -22.58 27.03 27.09
CA SER A 11 -21.32 26.33 26.79
C SER A 11 -21.28 25.83 25.35
N LEU A 12 -22.36 25.19 24.89
CA LEU A 12 -22.44 24.66 23.54
C LEU A 12 -22.48 25.77 22.50
N TYR A 13 -23.18 26.88 22.78
CA TYR A 13 -23.16 28.04 21.89
C TYR A 13 -21.75 28.62 21.77
N ARG A 14 -21.00 28.68 22.88
CA ARG A 14 -19.61 29.16 22.89
C ARG A 14 -18.71 28.29 22.02
N GLU A 15 -18.82 26.97 22.16
CA GLU A 15 -18.09 26.02 21.31
C GLU A 15 -18.44 26.19 19.83
N LEU A 16 -19.74 26.29 19.49
CA LEU A 16 -20.17 26.54 18.12
C LEU A 16 -19.63 27.85 17.56
N LYS A 17 -19.52 28.88 18.41
CA LYS A 17 -18.97 30.19 18.04
C LYS A 17 -17.47 30.11 17.76
N GLU A 18 -16.70 29.48 18.65
CA GLU A 18 -15.26 29.28 18.47
C GLU A 18 -14.94 28.50 17.19
N VAL A 19 -15.70 27.43 16.93
CA VAL A 19 -15.56 26.64 15.70
C VAL A 19 -15.93 27.47 14.48
N ALA A 20 -17.02 28.24 14.53
CA ALA A 20 -17.42 29.07 13.40
C ALA A 20 -16.38 30.15 13.07
N GLU A 21 -15.80 30.80 14.10
CA GLU A 21 -14.71 31.77 13.95
C GLU A 21 -13.46 31.15 13.35
N MET A 22 -13.09 29.92 13.76
CA MET A 22 -11.94 29.20 13.21
C MET A 22 -12.05 28.96 11.70
N TYR A 23 -13.27 28.72 11.21
CA TYR A 23 -13.55 28.48 9.79
C TYR A 23 -13.99 29.75 9.03
N ASP A 24 -13.99 30.92 9.69
CA ASP A 24 -14.44 32.20 9.13
C ASP A 24 -15.86 32.13 8.53
N ILE A 25 -16.77 31.46 9.25
CA ILE A 25 -18.18 31.31 8.84
C ILE A 25 -19.14 31.79 9.93
N GLN A 26 -20.39 32.04 9.54
CA GLN A 26 -21.43 32.34 10.52
C GLN A 26 -21.85 31.07 11.29
N VAL A 27 -22.07 31.22 12.60
CA VAL A 27 -22.58 30.15 13.48
C VAL A 27 -23.85 29.50 12.90
N THR A 28 -24.70 30.29 12.28
CA THR A 28 -25.93 29.82 11.62
C THR A 28 -25.65 28.87 10.46
N ASP A 29 -24.60 29.12 9.66
CA ASP A 29 -24.21 28.28 8.55
C ASP A 29 -23.52 27.01 9.02
N LEU A 30 -22.70 27.10 10.07
CA LEU A 30 -22.14 25.93 10.77
C LEU A 30 -23.27 25.01 11.30
N VAL A 31 -24.29 25.57 11.96
CA VAL A 31 -25.45 24.81 12.44
C VAL A 31 -26.20 24.15 11.27
N LYS A 32 -26.40 24.84 10.15
CA LYS A 32 -27.03 24.25 8.95
C LYS A 32 -26.20 23.10 8.39
N ILE A 33 -24.88 23.22 8.35
CA ILE A 33 -23.97 22.16 7.89
C ILE A 33 -24.11 20.94 8.78
N PHE A 34 -24.05 21.11 10.10
CA PHE A 34 -24.21 20.00 11.04
C PHE A 34 -25.58 19.34 10.91
N ILE A 35 -26.67 20.11 10.85
CA ILE A 35 -28.02 19.56 10.67
C ILE A 35 -28.10 18.76 9.35
N ARG A 36 -27.57 19.31 8.25
CA ARG A 36 -27.60 18.64 6.94
C ARG A 36 -26.81 17.34 6.94
N SER A 37 -25.61 17.34 7.53
CA SER A 37 -24.76 16.16 7.64
C SER A 37 -25.40 15.10 8.53
N ASN A 38 -25.96 15.51 9.66
CA ASN A 38 -26.60 14.58 10.60
C ASN A 38 -27.94 14.03 10.09
N ILE A 39 -28.73 14.79 9.32
CA ILE A 39 -29.94 14.26 8.66
C ILE A 39 -29.58 13.14 7.67
N LYS A 40 -28.47 13.28 6.93
CA LYS A 40 -27.98 12.21 6.04
C LYS A 40 -27.62 10.96 6.84
N LEU A 41 -26.87 11.14 7.94
CA LEU A 41 -26.48 10.03 8.83
C LEU A 41 -27.70 9.38 9.51
N ALA A 42 -28.69 10.17 9.94
CA ALA A 42 -29.96 9.67 10.49
C ALA A 42 -30.73 8.81 9.47
N ARG A 43 -30.82 9.27 8.21
CA ARG A 43 -31.46 8.51 7.12
C ARG A 43 -30.72 7.22 6.78
N MET A 44 -29.41 7.17 7.01
CA MET A 44 -28.60 5.97 6.88
C MET A 44 -28.69 5.04 8.10
N GLY A 45 -29.51 5.37 9.11
CA GLY A 45 -29.69 4.56 10.32
C GLY A 45 -28.54 4.65 11.33
N VAL A 46 -27.54 5.51 11.08
CA VAL A 46 -26.32 5.63 11.92
C VAL A 46 -26.61 6.28 13.28
N LEU A 47 -27.59 7.18 13.33
CA LEU A 47 -28.03 7.87 14.56
C LEU A 47 -29.19 7.14 15.26
N SER A 48 -29.54 5.92 14.84
CA SER A 48 -30.54 5.10 15.53
C SER A 48 -30.03 4.73 16.93
N PRO A 49 -30.87 4.72 17.99
CA PRO A 49 -30.46 4.39 19.36
C PRO A 49 -30.02 2.92 19.56
N SER A 50 -29.81 2.15 18.49
CA SER A 50 -29.03 0.90 18.49
C SER A 50 -27.53 1.19 18.59
N SER A 51 -27.11 2.05 19.50
CA SER A 51 -25.69 2.36 19.77
C SER A 51 -24.86 1.10 20.06
N THR A 52 -25.51 0.02 20.53
CA THR A 52 -24.91 -1.31 20.66
C THR A 52 -24.50 -1.92 19.32
N ASP A 53 -25.29 -1.76 18.25
CA ASP A 53 -24.99 -2.35 16.94
C ASP A 53 -23.92 -1.57 16.19
N SER A 54 -23.87 -0.25 16.34
CA SER A 54 -22.79 0.57 15.78
C SER A 54 -21.45 0.27 16.47
N SER A 55 -21.43 0.15 17.81
CA SER A 55 -20.23 -0.25 18.54
C SER A 55 -19.78 -1.68 18.21
N ARG A 56 -20.70 -2.63 18.09
CA ARG A 56 -20.38 -4.01 17.64
C ARG A 56 -19.82 -4.05 16.23
N LYS A 57 -20.37 -3.22 15.34
CA LYS A 57 -19.88 -3.13 13.95
C LYS A 57 -18.49 -2.50 13.88
N ILE A 58 -18.20 -1.52 14.74
CA ILE A 58 -16.86 -0.97 14.89
C ILE A 58 -15.90 -2.05 15.42
N GLU A 59 -16.28 -2.76 16.47
CA GLU A 59 -15.46 -3.86 17.03
C GLU A 59 -15.21 -4.98 16.01
N GLU A 60 -16.20 -5.33 15.19
CA GLU A 60 -16.04 -6.31 14.09
C GLU A 60 -15.09 -5.80 13.00
N LEU A 61 -15.20 -4.51 12.64
CA LEU A 61 -14.29 -3.89 11.67
C LEU A 61 -12.86 -3.81 12.21
N GLU A 62 -12.68 -3.49 13.48
CA GLU A 62 -11.37 -3.48 14.15
C GLU A 62 -10.75 -4.89 14.15
N LYS A 63 -11.52 -5.92 14.52
CA LYS A 63 -11.05 -7.32 14.45
C LYS A 63 -10.65 -7.75 13.04
N ARG A 64 -11.45 -7.38 12.03
CA ARG A 64 -11.09 -7.65 10.62
C ARG A 64 -9.83 -6.91 10.20
N LEU A 65 -9.64 -5.69 10.67
CA LEU A 65 -8.45 -4.90 10.36
C LEU A 65 -7.21 -5.51 11.00
N GLU A 66 -7.29 -5.94 12.26
CA GLU A 66 -6.22 -6.70 12.92
C GLU A 66 -5.90 -8.02 12.21
N GLU A 67 -6.92 -8.76 11.77
CA GLU A 67 -6.72 -10.01 11.02
C GLU A 67 -6.04 -9.76 9.67
N MET A 68 -6.47 -8.73 8.95
CA MET A 68 -5.83 -8.30 7.70
C MET A 68 -4.37 -7.90 7.91
N GLU A 69 -4.08 -7.14 8.98
CA GLU A 69 -2.73 -6.73 9.33
C GLU A 69 -1.83 -7.93 9.62
N ARG A 70 -2.32 -8.92 10.38
CA ARG A 70 -1.58 -10.17 10.64
C ARG A 70 -1.29 -10.93 9.36
N VAL A 71 -2.29 -11.10 8.48
CA VAL A 71 -2.10 -11.80 7.19
C VAL A 71 -1.09 -11.06 6.31
N LEU A 72 -1.14 -9.73 6.27
CA LEU A 72 -0.17 -8.93 5.51
C LEU A 72 1.24 -9.08 6.07
N ASN A 73 1.42 -9.03 7.39
CA ASN A 73 2.73 -9.21 8.02
C ASN A 73 3.30 -10.60 7.75
N THR A 74 2.51 -11.67 7.88
CA THR A 74 2.96 -13.03 7.55
C THR A 74 3.33 -13.17 6.06
N ARG A 75 2.56 -12.56 5.16
CA ARG A 75 2.91 -12.56 3.72
C ARG A 75 4.19 -11.78 3.45
N LEU A 76 4.40 -10.66 4.13
CA LEU A 76 5.61 -9.86 4.01
C LEU A 76 6.85 -10.68 4.43
N GLU A 77 6.80 -11.33 5.59
CA GLU A 77 7.87 -12.21 6.08
C GLU A 77 8.18 -13.37 5.11
N LEU A 78 7.13 -13.98 4.53
CA LEU A 78 7.29 -15.01 3.51
C LEU A 78 7.99 -14.45 2.26
N HIS A 79 7.57 -13.29 1.77
CA HIS A 79 8.18 -12.65 0.62
C HIS A 79 9.64 -12.29 0.87
N GLU A 80 9.98 -11.75 2.05
CA GLU A 80 11.38 -11.49 2.41
C GLU A 80 12.22 -12.77 2.39
N THR A 81 11.68 -13.87 2.92
CA THR A 81 12.37 -15.16 2.95
C THR A 81 12.58 -15.71 1.53
N LEU A 82 11.58 -15.58 0.67
CA LEU A 82 11.67 -15.96 -0.75
C LEU A 82 12.72 -15.13 -1.48
N ILE A 83 12.73 -13.81 -1.30
CA ILE A 83 13.74 -12.93 -1.90
C ILE A 83 15.13 -13.35 -1.46
N ARG A 84 15.37 -13.55 -0.16
CA ARG A 84 16.69 -14.01 0.35
C ARG A 84 17.10 -15.34 -0.26
N THR A 85 16.15 -16.26 -0.45
CA THR A 85 16.42 -17.59 -1.03
C THR A 85 16.76 -17.48 -2.51
N ILE A 86 16.00 -16.67 -3.27
CA ILE A 86 16.27 -16.41 -4.69
C ILE A 86 17.63 -15.75 -4.87
N SER A 87 17.96 -14.74 -4.07
CA SER A 87 19.28 -14.10 -4.10
C SER A 87 20.42 -15.09 -3.87
N LYS A 88 20.29 -16.02 -2.92
CA LYS A 88 21.28 -17.08 -2.70
C LYS A 88 21.39 -18.04 -3.88
N MET A 89 20.27 -18.39 -4.52
CA MET A 89 20.28 -19.27 -5.70
C MET A 89 20.93 -18.58 -6.90
N LEU A 90 20.64 -17.29 -7.13
CA LEU A 90 21.25 -16.50 -8.18
C LEU A 90 22.76 -16.40 -7.98
N HIS A 91 23.22 -16.12 -6.75
CA HIS A 91 24.64 -16.04 -6.46
C HIS A 91 25.37 -17.37 -6.74
N LYS A 92 24.80 -18.51 -6.32
CA LYS A 92 25.36 -19.83 -6.64
C LYS A 92 25.36 -20.12 -8.14
N LEU A 93 24.38 -19.60 -8.88
CA LEU A 93 24.30 -19.76 -10.32
C LEU A 93 25.40 -18.94 -11.02
N GLU A 94 25.64 -17.72 -10.57
CA GLU A 94 26.74 -16.86 -11.01
C GLU A 94 28.09 -17.55 -10.79
N GLU A 95 28.36 -18.07 -9.58
CA GLU A 95 29.59 -18.82 -9.27
C GLU A 95 29.80 -20.01 -10.23
N ARG A 96 28.72 -20.75 -10.55
CA ARG A 96 28.80 -21.87 -11.50
C ARG A 96 29.07 -21.42 -12.93
N PHE A 97 28.50 -20.29 -13.36
CA PHE A 97 28.78 -19.72 -14.67
C PHE A 97 30.23 -19.25 -14.78
N GLU A 98 30.77 -18.61 -13.74
CA GLU A 98 32.19 -18.25 -13.69
C GLU A 98 33.09 -19.49 -13.75
N GLY A 99 32.74 -20.56 -13.02
CA GLY A 99 33.43 -21.84 -13.10
C GLY A 99 33.43 -22.43 -14.51
N PHE A 100 32.27 -22.47 -15.18
CA PHE A 100 32.18 -22.94 -16.57
C PHE A 100 32.95 -22.04 -17.54
N ALA A 101 32.98 -20.72 -17.32
CA ALA A 101 33.76 -19.82 -18.15
C ALA A 101 35.26 -20.12 -18.04
N MET A 102 35.77 -20.39 -16.83
CA MET A 102 37.15 -20.81 -16.62
C MET A 102 37.45 -22.16 -17.28
N GLU A 103 36.60 -23.18 -17.08
CA GLU A 103 36.77 -24.49 -17.72
C GLU A 103 36.75 -24.41 -19.26
N LEU A 104 35.93 -23.52 -19.83
CA LEU A 104 35.91 -23.29 -21.27
C LEU A 104 37.17 -22.59 -21.78
N GLU A 105 37.73 -21.65 -21.01
CA GLU A 105 39.00 -20.99 -21.32
C GLU A 105 40.15 -22.02 -21.33
N ASP A 106 40.25 -22.85 -20.29
CA ASP A 106 41.23 -23.93 -20.17
C ASP A 106 41.10 -24.94 -21.33
N LEU A 107 39.86 -25.31 -21.68
CA LEU A 107 39.60 -26.19 -22.81
C LEU A 107 40.02 -25.54 -24.13
N ARG A 108 39.73 -24.25 -24.34
CA ARG A 108 40.15 -23.50 -25.53
C ARG A 108 41.67 -23.47 -25.68
N GLU A 109 42.39 -23.29 -24.58
CA GLU A 109 43.86 -23.33 -24.56
C GLU A 109 44.40 -24.73 -24.85
N SER A 110 43.84 -25.77 -24.23
CA SER A 110 44.29 -27.16 -24.43
C SER A 110 44.05 -27.70 -25.84
N ILE A 111 42.99 -27.23 -26.52
CA ILE A 111 42.70 -27.59 -27.92
C ILE A 111 43.66 -26.87 -28.89
N GLY A 112 44.41 -25.86 -28.43
CA GLY A 112 45.41 -25.18 -29.24
C GLY A 112 44.79 -24.62 -30.52
N PHE A 113 43.78 -23.75 -30.39
CA PHE A 113 43.21 -23.03 -31.54
C PHE A 113 44.28 -22.09 -32.15
N GLU A 114 45.18 -22.63 -32.97
CA GLU A 114 45.80 -21.86 -34.03
C GLU A 114 44.71 -21.56 -35.06
N LYS A 115 44.48 -20.27 -35.35
CA LYS A 115 43.63 -19.87 -36.47
C LYS A 115 44.09 -20.66 -37.70
N PRO A 116 43.21 -21.37 -38.43
CA PRO A 116 43.61 -22.03 -39.65
C PRO A 116 44.26 -20.98 -40.56
N ILE A 117 45.52 -21.23 -40.95
CA ILE A 117 46.20 -20.43 -41.97
C ILE A 117 45.42 -20.72 -43.25
N VAL A 118 44.50 -19.83 -43.60
CA VAL A 118 43.79 -19.88 -44.88
C VAL A 118 44.80 -19.41 -45.92
N GLU A 119 45.44 -20.35 -46.61
CA GLU A 119 46.21 -20.00 -47.80
C GLU A 119 45.24 -19.40 -48.84
N PRO A 120 45.54 -18.21 -49.39
CA PRO A 120 44.69 -17.61 -50.39
C PRO A 120 44.64 -18.52 -51.61
N GLU A 121 43.43 -18.93 -52.02
CA GLU A 121 43.23 -19.61 -53.30
C GLU A 121 43.84 -18.76 -54.41
N ILE A 122 44.88 -19.29 -55.06
CA ILE A 122 45.41 -18.69 -56.29
C ILE A 122 44.34 -18.95 -57.34
N ILE A 123 43.50 -17.94 -57.59
CA ILE A 123 42.58 -17.93 -58.72
C ILE A 123 43.45 -17.87 -59.99
N GLU A 124 43.70 -19.02 -60.61
CA GLU A 124 44.26 -19.07 -61.95
C GLU A 124 43.25 -18.47 -62.94
N ARG A 125 43.76 -17.52 -63.74
CA ARG A 125 43.02 -16.63 -64.64
C ARG A 125 42.37 -17.32 -65.83
#